data_AF-A0A3C1R180-F1
#
_entry.id   AF-A0A3C1R180-F1
#
_cell.length_a   1.000
_cell.length_b   1.000
_cell.length_c   1.000
_cell.angle_alpha   90.00
_cell.angle_beta   90.00
_cell.angle_gamma   90.00
#
_symmetry.space_group_name_H-M   'P 1'
#
loop_
_entity.id
_entity.type
_entity.pdbx_description
1 polymer ?
#
loop_
_entity_poly.entity_id
_entity_poly.type
_entity_poly.pdbx_seq_one_letter_code
_entity_poly.pdbx_strand_id
1 'polypeptide(L)'
;MAKCEEGYLCEVCGGDVERLSESDLYLRFVIGWVDPETLHVRRERHLKCNPILAQFVVADDFPTPVVEGEFDKRRLDPEHVR
;
A
#
# COMPACT_ATOMS: atom_id res chain seq x y z
N MET A 1 -2.62 -9.60 -28.70
CA MET A 1 -1.78 -9.58 -27.49
C MET A 1 -2.72 -9.82 -26.32
N ALA A 2 -2.53 -10.93 -25.61
CA ALA A 2 -3.50 -11.43 -24.64
C ALA A 2 -3.46 -10.58 -23.36
N LYS A 3 -4.63 -10.24 -22.81
CA LYS A 3 -4.83 -9.59 -21.49
C LYS A 3 -4.20 -10.34 -20.29
N CYS A 4 -3.51 -11.45 -20.55
CA CYS A 4 -2.99 -12.37 -19.55
C CYS A 4 -1.52 -12.10 -19.19
N GLU A 5 -0.87 -11.11 -19.82
CA GLU A 5 0.54 -10.78 -19.59
C GLU A 5 0.74 -9.48 -18.80
N GLU A 6 -0.32 -8.71 -18.53
CA GLU A 6 -0.24 -7.55 -17.65
C GLU A 6 -0.32 -8.08 -16.21
N GLY A 7 0.81 -8.06 -15.50
CA GLY A 7 0.87 -8.39 -14.08
C GLY A 7 0.02 -7.45 -13.22
N TYR A 8 0.29 -7.42 -11.92
CA TYR A 8 -0.39 -6.47 -11.03
C TYR A 8 0.19 -5.08 -11.22
N LEU A 9 -0.38 -4.28 -12.14
CA LEU A 9 0.07 -2.92 -12.38
C LEU A 9 -0.43 -1.96 -11.31
N CYS A 10 0.49 -1.16 -10.77
CA CYS A 10 0.16 -0.09 -9.85
C CYS A 10 -0.64 1.01 -10.57
N GLU A 11 -1.84 1.34 -10.10
CA GLU A 11 -2.67 2.38 -10.71
C GLU A 11 -2.12 3.81 -10.55
N VAL A 12 -1.10 4.01 -9.72
CA VAL A 12 -0.49 5.33 -9.45
C VAL A 12 0.72 5.57 -10.36
N CYS A 13 1.68 4.65 -10.39
CA CYS A 13 2.92 4.82 -11.16
C CYS A 13 2.95 4.01 -12.47
N GLY A 14 2.01 3.08 -12.67
CA GLY A 14 1.94 2.21 -13.83
C GLY A 14 2.95 1.07 -13.86
N GLY A 15 3.84 0.95 -12.86
CA GLY A 15 4.82 -0.14 -12.77
C GLY A 15 4.26 -1.40 -12.13
N ASP A 16 4.94 -2.53 -12.33
CA ASP A 16 4.58 -3.82 -11.76
C ASP A 16 4.75 -3.85 -10.23
N VAL A 17 3.74 -4.41 -9.55
CA VAL A 17 3.80 -4.80 -8.14
C VAL A 17 4.21 -6.27 -8.10
N GLU A 18 5.52 -6.51 -8.00
CA GLU A 18 6.09 -7.85 -8.16
C GLU A 18 5.97 -8.70 -6.89
N ARG A 19 5.90 -8.06 -5.72
CA ARG A 19 5.94 -8.74 -4.42
C ARG A 19 4.74 -8.37 -3.55
N LEU A 20 4.24 -9.35 -2.78
CA LEU A 20 3.21 -9.11 -1.75
C LEU A 20 3.64 -8.07 -0.71
N SER A 21 4.94 -8.03 -0.37
CA SER A 21 5.51 -7.02 0.54
C SER A 21 5.50 -5.60 -0.03
N GLU A 22 5.20 -5.44 -1.32
CA GLU A 22 5.05 -4.14 -1.99
C GLU A 22 3.58 -3.80 -2.25
N SER A 23 2.65 -4.74 -2.05
CA SER A 23 1.24 -4.61 -2.41
C SER A 23 0.43 -3.90 -1.31
N ASP A 24 -0.15 -2.76 -1.68
CA ASP A 24 -1.10 -2.04 -0.85
C ASP A 24 -2.46 -2.75 -0.79
N LEU A 25 -2.88 -3.42 -1.86
CA LEU A 25 -4.11 -4.22 -1.85
C LEU A 25 -4.00 -5.40 -0.88
N TYR A 26 -2.85 -6.07 -0.86
CA TYR A 26 -2.58 -7.18 0.05
C TYR A 26 -2.54 -6.72 1.51
N LEU A 27 -1.87 -5.58 1.80
CA LEU A 27 -1.92 -4.99 3.14
C LEU A 27 -3.36 -4.73 3.58
N ARG A 28 -4.16 -4.06 2.74
CA ARG A 28 -5.57 -3.75 3.04
C ARG A 28 -6.43 -5.00 3.22
N PHE A 29 -6.14 -6.07 2.49
CA PHE A 29 -6.78 -7.36 2.68
C PHE A 29 -6.47 -7.96 4.06
N VAL A 30 -5.19 -8.05 4.45
CA VAL A 30 -4.79 -8.71 5.71
C VAL A 30 -5.25 -7.94 6.95
N ILE A 31 -5.40 -6.61 6.86
CA ILE A 31 -5.95 -5.78 7.95
C ILE A 31 -7.50 -5.67 7.90
N GLY A 32 -8.16 -6.36 6.97
CA GLY A 32 -9.63 -6.44 6.89
C GLY A 32 -10.32 -5.20 6.30
N TRP A 33 -9.61 -4.34 5.58
CA TRP A 33 -10.16 -3.14 4.94
C TRP A 33 -10.75 -3.39 3.54
N VAL A 34 -10.52 -4.58 2.99
CA VAL A 34 -11.05 -4.99 1.69
C VAL A 34 -11.72 -6.35 1.85
N ASP A 35 -12.94 -6.46 1.31
CA ASP A 35 -13.65 -7.71 1.21
C ASP A 35 -12.89 -8.71 0.30
N PRO A 36 -12.54 -9.92 0.79
CA PRO A 36 -11.86 -10.95 0.03
C PRO A 36 -12.55 -11.26 -1.32
N GLU A 37 -13.88 -11.22 -1.36
CA GLU A 37 -14.64 -11.52 -2.58
C GLU A 37 -14.41 -10.47 -3.67
N THR A 38 -14.00 -9.25 -3.30
CA THR A 38 -13.77 -8.15 -4.26
C THR A 38 -12.34 -8.08 -4.79
N LEU A 39 -11.39 -8.86 -4.28
CA LEU A 39 -9.96 -8.72 -4.61
C LEU A 39 -9.69 -8.76 -6.13
N HIS A 40 -10.36 -9.67 -6.84
CA HIS A 40 -10.17 -9.88 -8.28
C HIS A 40 -10.60 -8.71 -9.18
N VAL A 41 -11.37 -7.74 -8.65
CA VAL A 41 -11.77 -6.52 -9.37
C VAL A 41 -11.13 -5.25 -8.80
N ARG A 42 -10.35 -5.35 -7.72
CA ARG A 42 -9.65 -4.21 -7.14
C ARG A 42 -8.37 -3.95 -7.92
N ARG A 43 -8.04 -2.66 -8.06
CA ARG A 43 -6.77 -2.23 -8.61
C ARG A 43 -5.67 -2.37 -7.57
N GLU A 44 -4.46 -2.65 -8.04
CA GLU A 44 -3.27 -2.75 -7.21
C GLU A 44 -2.55 -1.40 -7.11
N ARG A 45 -1.83 -1.19 -6.00
CA ARG A 45 -0.89 -0.09 -5.80
C ARG A 45 0.36 -0.59 -5.08
N HIS A 46 1.51 0.05 -5.31
CA HIS A 46 2.61 -0.13 -4.39
C HIS A 46 2.31 0.54 -3.05
N LEU A 47 2.81 -0.02 -1.95
CA LEU A 47 2.80 0.64 -0.65
C LEU A 47 3.51 2.01 -0.71
N LYS A 48 4.65 2.11 -1.41
CA LYS A 48 5.34 3.39 -1.62
C LYS A 48 4.51 4.43 -2.39
N CYS A 49 3.58 3.97 -3.23
CA CYS A 49 2.67 4.83 -3.99
C CYS A 49 1.44 5.25 -3.16
N ASN A 50 1.24 4.67 -1.97
CA ASN A 50 0.25 5.10 -0.99
C ASN A 50 0.95 5.50 0.34
N PRO A 51 1.68 6.64 0.35
CA PRO A 51 2.51 7.02 1.49
C PRO A 51 1.69 7.33 2.76
N ILE A 52 0.42 7.73 2.58
CA ILE A 52 -0.49 8.02 3.70
C ILE A 52 -0.76 6.78 4.55
N LEU A 53 -0.90 5.60 3.93
CA LEU A 53 -1.05 4.35 4.67
C LEU A 53 0.32 3.75 5.05
N ALA A 54 1.28 3.78 4.13
CA ALA A 54 2.56 3.12 4.31
C ALA A 54 3.41 3.70 5.45
N GLN A 55 3.24 4.97 5.82
CA GLN A 55 3.92 5.57 6.98
C GLN A 55 3.62 4.87 8.33
N PHE A 56 2.53 4.09 8.41
CA PHE A 56 2.13 3.34 9.60
C PHE A 56 2.70 1.92 9.67
N VAL A 57 3.44 1.48 8.65
CA VAL A 57 4.15 0.19 8.71
C VAL A 57 5.34 0.32 9.65
N VAL A 58 5.43 -0.59 10.63
CA VAL A 58 6.51 -0.66 11.61
C VAL A 58 7.26 -1.98 11.41
N ALA A 59 8.33 -1.94 10.62
CA ALA A 59 9.21 -3.06 10.35
C ALA A 59 10.62 -2.54 10.02
N ASP A 60 11.66 -3.23 10.50
CA ASP A 60 13.05 -2.78 10.38
C ASP A 60 13.56 -2.71 8.93
N ASP A 61 13.02 -3.56 8.04
CA ASP A 61 13.37 -3.65 6.63
C ASP A 61 12.43 -2.87 5.70
N PHE A 62 11.46 -2.15 6.27
CA PHE A 62 10.51 -1.37 5.49
C PHE A 62 10.97 0.09 5.34
N PRO A 63 11.13 0.59 4.10
CA PRO A 63 11.51 1.99 3.88
C PRO A 63 10.30 2.91 4.09
N THR A 64 10.03 3.27 5.35
CA THR A 64 8.90 4.12 5.74
C THR A 64 8.96 5.46 5.01
N PRO A 65 7.90 5.84 4.25
CA PRO A 65 7.89 7.10 3.53
C PRO A 65 7.75 8.29 4.49
N VAL A 66 8.38 9.40 4.13
CA VAL A 66 8.15 10.70 4.80
C VAL A 66 6.95 11.35 4.13
N VAL A 67 5.91 11.63 4.93
CA VAL A 67 4.73 12.39 4.52
C VAL A 67 4.88 13.82 5.03
N GLU A 68 4.56 14.80 4.20
CA GLU A 68 4.49 16.20 4.59
C GLU A 68 3.02 16.65 4.75
N GLY A 69 2.79 17.69 5.55
CA GLY A 69 1.46 18.25 5.76
C GLY A 69 0.68 17.59 6.91
N GLU A 70 -0.65 17.72 6.88
CA GLU A 70 -1.52 17.37 8.01
C GLU A 70 -1.61 15.87 8.28
N PHE A 71 -1.31 15.03 7.28
CA PHE A 71 -1.34 13.58 7.41
C PHE A 71 0.00 12.97 7.79
N ASP A 72 1.03 13.78 8.09
CA ASP A 72 2.31 13.29 8.59
C ASP A 72 2.12 12.65 9.98
N LYS A 73 2.39 11.35 10.07
CA LYS A 73 2.29 10.56 11.30
C LYS A 73 3.07 11.16 12.47
N ARG A 74 4.18 11.89 12.21
CA ARG A 74 4.98 12.54 13.25
C ARG A 74 4.26 13.71 13.93
N ARG A 75 3.18 14.21 13.32
CA ARG A 75 2.33 15.29 13.85
C ARG A 75 1.09 14.76 14.58
N LEU A 76 0.88 13.44 14.58
CA LEU A 76 -0.21 12.79 15.30
C LEU A 76 0.17 12.53 16.76
N ASP A 77 -0.83 12.26 17.60
CA ASP A 77 -0.62 11.97 19.01
C ASP A 77 0.21 10.67 19.19
N PRO A 78 1.43 10.75 19.76
CA PRO A 78 2.30 9.59 19.93
C PRO A 78 1.73 8.51 20.86
N GLU A 79 0.69 8.79 21.66
CA GLU A 79 -0.02 7.75 22.41
C GLU A 79 -0.85 6.83 21.52
N HIS A 80 -1.21 7.31 20.32
CA HIS A 80 -2.08 6.61 19.37
C HIS A 80 -1.36 6.16 18.09
N VAL A 81 -0.08 6.52 17.91
CA VAL A 81 0.73 6.11 16.75
C VAL A 81 2.10 5.59 17.19
N ARG A 82 2.56 4.50 16.56
CA ARG A 82 3.89 3.91 16.74
C ARG A 82 4.72 4.15 15.50
#